data_AF-A0A8H4NN35-F1
#
_entry.id   AF-A0A8H4NN35-F1
#
_cell.length_a   1.000
_cell.length_b   1.000
_cell.length_c   1.000
_cell.angle_alpha   90.00
_cell.angle_beta   90.00
_cell.angle_gamma   90.00
#
_symmetry.space_group_name_H-M   'P 1'
#
loop_
_entity.id
_entity.type
_entity.pdbx_description
1 polymer ?
#
loop_
_entity_poly.entity_id
_entity_poly.type
_entity_poly.pdbx_seq_one_letter_code
_entity_poly.pdbx_strand_id
1 'polypeptide(L)' 'MAPVGIALIGGGLFAKQQHMPAINKCDNLTLKAIYSRSLKSARETAALNTRPEATPDLYSADAGAGKGYDDLLARDD' A
#
# COMPACT_ATOMS: atom_id res chain seq x y z
N MET A 1 7.92 8.77 19.32
CA MET A 1 8.45 8.73 17.94
C MET A 1 7.25 8.64 17.02
N ALA A 2 7.19 9.38 15.92
CA ALA A 2 6.08 9.25 14.96
C ALA A 2 6.16 7.90 14.24
N PRO A 3 5.02 7.28 13.85
CA PRO A 3 5.03 6.05 13.07
C PRO A 3 5.77 6.21 11.73
N VAL A 4 6.46 5.16 11.29
CA VAL A 4 7.19 5.13 10.01
C VAL A 4 6.19 4.94 8.86
N GLY A 5 6.22 5.85 7.89
CA GLY A 5 5.47 5.72 6.65
C GLY A 5 6.05 4.59 5.79
N ILE A 6 5.19 3.71 5.28
CA ILE A 6 5.59 2.62 4.38
C ILE A 6 4.70 2.54 3.15
N ALA A 7 5.28 2.05 2.05
CA ALA A 7 4.55 1.62 0.87
C ALA A 7 4.70 0.11 0.68
N LEU A 8 3.61 -0.57 0.32
CA LEU A 8 3.62 -2.00 0.01
C LEU A 8 3.71 -2.20 -1.51
N ILE A 9 4.83 -2.76 -1.97
CA ILE A 9 5.08 -2.99 -3.41
C ILE A 9 4.77 -4.44 -3.76
N GLY A 10 3.66 -4.66 -4.46
CA GLY A 10 3.19 -5.95 -4.93
C GLY A 10 2.05 -6.53 -4.10
N GLY A 11 0.83 -6.51 -4.65
CA GLY A 11 -0.39 -7.04 -4.02
C GLY A 11 -0.59 -8.57 -4.17
N GLY A 12 0.48 -9.35 -4.00
CA GLY A 12 0.46 -10.81 -4.14
C GLY A 12 -0.15 -11.55 -2.94
N LEU A 13 -0.24 -12.88 -3.03
CA LEU A 13 -0.84 -13.72 -1.99
C LEU A 13 -0.14 -13.55 -0.64
N PHE A 14 1.19 -13.57 -0.63
CA PHE A 14 1.98 -13.39 0.58
C PHE A 14 1.79 -12.01 1.21
N ALA A 15 1.72 -10.96 0.38
CA ALA A 15 1.45 -9.61 0.86
C ALA A 15 0.09 -9.52 1.56
N LYS A 16 -0.95 -10.15 0.99
CA LYS A 16 -2.30 -10.20 1.56
C LYS A 16 -2.40 -11.05 2.83
N GLN A 17 -1.73 -12.20 2.87
CA GLN A 17 -1.87 -13.17 3.96
C GLN A 17 -0.91 -12.93 5.13
N GLN A 18 0.23 -12.27 4.89
CA GLN A 18 1.29 -12.12 5.89
C GLN A 18 1.62 -10.66 6.17
N HIS A 19 1.97 -9.88 5.13
CA HIS A 19 2.36 -8.48 5.34
C HIS A 19 1.20 -7.60 5.82
N MET A 20 0.02 -7.69 5.21
CA MET A 20 -1.14 -6.89 5.63
C MET A 20 -1.52 -7.15 7.11
N PRO A 21 -1.64 -8.41 7.58
CA PRO A 21 -1.86 -8.67 9.00
C PRO A 21 -0.76 -8.13 9.91
N ALA A 22 0.51 -8.18 9.49
CA ALA A 22 1.62 -7.64 10.27
C ALA A 22 1.57 -6.10 10.35
N ILE A 23 1.27 -5.43 9.24
CA ILE A 23 1.13 -3.96 9.16
C ILE A 23 -0.05 -3.49 10.03
N ASN A 24 -1.17 -4.21 9.99
CA ASN A 24 -2.36 -3.90 10.79
C ASN A 24 -2.09 -4.02 12.31
N LYS A 25 -1.14 -4.88 12.72
CA LYS A 25 -0.78 -5.10 14.13
C LYS A 25 0.38 -4.23 14.62
N CYS A 26 1.05 -3.51 13.73
CA CYS A 26 2.24 -2.75 14.06
C CYS A 26 1.93 -1.25 14.15
N ASP A 27 1.74 -0.76 15.37
CA ASP A 27 1.38 0.65 15.64
C ASP A 27 2.49 1.62 15.21
N ASN A 28 3.73 1.13 15.10
CA ASN A 28 4.88 1.92 14.64
C ASN A 28 4.91 2.14 13.13
N LEU A 29 3.97 1.58 12.37
CA LEU A 29 3.88 1.75 10.91
C LEU A 29 2.63 2.54 10.55
N THR A 30 2.69 3.28 9.44
CA THR A 30 1.54 3.85 8.75
C THR A 30 1.61 3.45 7.29
N LEU A 31 0.61 2.73 6.80
CA LEU A 31 0.54 2.31 5.39
C LEU A 31 0.10 3.50 4.54
N LYS A 32 1.05 4.10 3.83
CA LYS A 32 0.84 5.31 3.01
C LYS A 32 0.38 5.00 1.59
N ALA A 33 0.90 3.91 1.02
CA ALA A 33 0.60 3.55 -0.35
C ALA A 33 0.68 2.04 -0.60
N ILE A 34 -0.01 1.60 -1.65
CA ILE A 34 0.10 0.25 -2.21
C ILE A 34 0.34 0.37 -3.71
N TYR A 35 1.34 -0.35 -4.21
CA TYR A 35 1.54 -0.58 -5.63
C TYR A 35 1.24 -2.04 -6.00
N SER A 36 0.65 -2.27 -7.17
CA SER A 36 0.64 -3.60 -7.77
C SER A 36 0.72 -3.53 -9.29
N ARG A 37 0.91 -4.67 -9.96
CA ARG A 37 0.85 -4.73 -11.43
C ARG A 37 -0.54 -4.40 -11.97
N SER A 38 -1.60 -4.59 -11.17
CA SER A 38 -2.96 -4.21 -11.53
C SER A 38 -3.68 -3.47 -10.41
N LEU A 39 -4.55 -2.53 -10.80
CA LEU A 39 -5.33 -1.71 -9.88
C LEU A 39 -6.27 -2.59 -9.05
N LYS A 40 -6.82 -3.64 -9.67
CA LYS A 40 -7.61 -4.67 -8.99
C LYS A 40 -6.85 -5.28 -7.83
N SER A 41 -5.59 -5.70 -8.06
CA SER A 41 -4.77 -6.31 -7.01
C SER A 41 -4.42 -5.32 -5.90
N ALA A 42 -4.12 -4.05 -6.25
CA ALA A 42 -3.89 -3.00 -5.25
C ALA A 42 -5.13 -2.75 -4.38
N ARG A 43 -6.33 -2.66 -4.99
CA ARG A 43 -7.61 -2.51 -4.28
C ARG A 43 -7.93 -3.68 -3.36
N GLU A 44 -7.76 -4.91 -3.85
CA GLU A 44 -7.98 -6.11 -3.03
C GLU A 44 -7.06 -6.16 -1.82
N THR A 45 -5.79 -5.74 -1.96
CA THR A 45 -4.87 -5.66 -0.83
C THR A 45 -5.27 -4.54 0.14
N ALA A 46 -5.67 -3.36 -0.39
CA ALA A 46 -6.13 -2.24 0.43
C ALA A 46 -7.39 -2.56 1.24
N ALA A 47 -8.29 -3.38 0.69
CA ALA A 47 -9.50 -3.83 1.39
C ALA A 47 -9.21 -4.69 2.64
N LEU A 48 -7.99 -5.20 2.78
CA LEU A 48 -7.55 -5.94 3.98
C LEU A 48 -6.99 -5.01 5.08
N ASN A 49 -6.90 -3.72 4.81
CA ASN A 49 -6.48 -2.74 5.81
C ASN A 49 -7.59 -2.57 6.85
N THR A 50 -7.27 -2.82 8.12
CA THR A 50 -8.21 -2.66 9.24
C THR A 50 -7.99 -1.37 10.02
N ARG A 51 -7.08 -0.50 9.54
CA ARG A 51 -6.68 0.75 10.20
C ARG A 51 -7.32 1.96 9.50
N PRO A 52 -8.44 2.50 10.03
CA PRO A 52 -9.21 3.56 9.37
C PRO A 52 -8.44 4.88 9.23
N GLU A 53 -7.49 5.15 10.11
CA GLU A 53 -6.66 6.35 10.10
C GLU A 53 -5.61 6.39 8.97
N ALA A 54 -5.39 5.27 8.28
CA ALA A 54 -4.33 5.11 7.30
C ALA A 54 -4.86 4.47 6.01
N THR A 55 -5.75 5.15 5.30
CA THR A 55 -6.19 4.70 3.97
C THR A 55 -5.04 4.90 2.97
N PRO A 56 -4.48 3.83 2.38
CA PRO A 56 -3.34 3.98 1.50
C PRO A 56 -3.75 4.46 0.11
N ASP A 57 -2.90 5.29 -0.49
CA ASP A 57 -3.03 5.63 -1.90
C ASP A 57 -2.75 4.41 -2.78
N LEU A 58 -3.52 4.25 -3.85
CA LEU A 58 -3.39 3.11 -4.75
C LEU A 58 -2.66 3.52 -6.03
N TYR A 59 -1.64 2.73 -6.36
CA TYR A 59 -0.85 2.84 -7.57
C TYR A 59 -0.85 1.49 -8.30
N SER A 60 -0.79 1.52 -9.62
CA SER A 60 -0.58 0.31 -10.41
C SER A 60 -0.06 0.58 -11.81
N ALA A 61 0.51 -0.45 -12.43
CA ALA A 61 0.98 -0.35 -13.81
C ALA A 61 -0.14 -0.03 -14.82
N ASP A 62 -1.40 -0.36 -14.50
CA ASP A 62 -2.59 -0.14 -15.31
C ASP A 62 -3.50 1.01 -14.81
N ALA A 63 -3.08 1.82 -13.82
CA ALA A 63 -3.89 2.92 -13.27
C ALA A 63 -3.94 4.18 -14.16
N GLY A 64 -3.09 4.26 -15.18
CA GLY A 64 -2.95 5.45 -16.04
C GLY A 64 -1.91 6.45 -15.51
N ALA A 65 -1.90 7.65 -16.11
CA ALA A 65 -0.91 8.69 -15.80
C ALA A 65 -1.00 9.18 -14.35
N GLY A 66 0.15 9.38 -13.70
CA GLY A 66 0.24 9.91 -12.33
C GLY A 66 -0.03 8.89 -11.23
N LYS A 67 -0.21 7.60 -11.57
CA LYS A 67 -0.45 6.50 -10.63
C LYS A 67 0.41 5.25 -10.94
N GLY A 68 1.50 5.44 -11.67
CA GLY A 68 2.49 4.41 -11.96
C GLY A 68 3.48 4.17 -10.81
N TYR A 69 4.46 3.30 -11.06
CA TYR A 69 5.48 2.99 -10.06
C TYR A 69 6.40 4.18 -9.79
N ASP A 70 6.82 4.88 -10.85
CA ASP A 70 7.70 6.04 -10.73
C ASP A 70 7.02 7.20 -9.99
N ASP A 71 5.71 7.39 -10.20
CA ASP A 71 4.90 8.37 -9.47
C ASP A 71 4.86 8.08 -7.96
N LEU A 72 4.83 6.80 -7.58
CA LEU A 72 4.92 6.41 -6.16
C LEU A 72 6.31 6.66 -5.59
N LEU A 73 7.37 6.39 -6.35
CA LEU A 73 8.75 6.59 -5.91
C LEU A 73 9.13 8.07 -5.81
N ALA A 74 8.43 8.95 -6.52
CA ALA A 74 8.63 10.39 -6.51
C ALA A 74 7.95 11.11 -5.32
N ARG A 75 7.32 10.38 -4.39
CA ARG A 75 6.69 10.96 -3.20
C ARG A 75 7.74 11.53 -2.24
N ASP A 76 7.39 12.64 -1.59
CA ASP A 76 8.25 13.34 -0.63
C ASP A 76 8.13 12.81 0.82
N ASP A 77 7.19 11.89 1.08
CA ASP A 77 6.85 11.37 2.41
C ASP A 77 7.42 9.98 2.75
#